data_AF-A0A1C7LMH5-F1
#
_entry.id   AF-A0A1C7LMH5-F1
#
_cell.length_a   1.000
_cell.length_b   1.000
_cell.length_c   1.000
_cell.angle_alpha   90.00
_cell.angle_beta   90.00
_cell.angle_gamma   90.00
#
_symmetry.space_group_name_H-M   'P 1'
#
loop_
_entity.id
_entity.type
_entity.pdbx_description
1 polymer ?
#
loop_
_entity_poly.entity_id
_entity_poly.type
_entity_poly.pdbx_seq_one_letter_code
_entity_poly.pdbx_strand_id
1 'polypeptide(L)'
;MMREEGMEVPDMLKFASAFCLQNGGVIYEVTKADDAHWLRKDAAQKAFLDNFGGQAVIKSRAYNMIVKYLPISFNPADAAHLEDAERFSDLDPGTIKQARWIKPQGRQSCNQHYAHVLLTLGNADTANIVI
;
A
#
# COMPACT_ATOMS: atom_id res chain seq x y z
N MET A 1 -15.73 -20.73 18.23
CA MET A 1 -15.67 -19.39 18.87
C MET A 1 -14.30 -19.30 19.52
N MET A 2 -13.32 -18.73 18.80
CA MET A 2 -11.97 -18.46 19.34
C MET A 2 -11.80 -16.94 19.31
N ARG A 3 -11.72 -16.34 20.50
CA ARG A 3 -11.24 -14.96 20.68
C ARG A 3 -9.73 -15.04 20.55
N GLU A 4 -9.14 -14.46 19.52
CA GLU A 4 -7.69 -14.22 19.51
C GLU A 4 -7.38 -13.15 20.57
N GLU A 5 -6.50 -13.54 21.49
CA GLU A 5 -6.06 -12.76 22.63
C GLU A 5 -5.26 -11.52 22.17
N GLY A 6 -5.61 -10.35 22.71
CA GLY A 6 -4.73 -9.18 22.69
C GLY A 6 -5.10 -8.01 21.76
N MET A 7 -6.30 -7.98 21.17
CA MET A 7 -6.74 -6.80 20.42
C MET A 7 -7.74 -5.97 21.23
N GLU A 8 -7.23 -4.95 21.93
CA GLU A 8 -8.09 -3.90 22.47
C GLU A 8 -8.72 -3.15 21.29
N VAL A 9 -10.02 -3.41 21.08
CA VAL A 9 -10.87 -2.55 20.24
C VAL A 9 -10.96 -1.22 20.97
N PRO A 10 -10.73 -0.07 20.31
CA PRO A 10 -10.89 1.22 20.95
C PRO A 10 -12.28 1.32 21.59
N ASP A 11 -12.34 1.64 22.90
CA ASP A 11 -13.55 1.65 23.72
C ASP A 11 -14.72 2.48 23.13
N MET A 12 -14.43 3.38 22.20
CA MET A 12 -15.44 4.20 21.54
C MET A 12 -15.17 4.38 20.04
N LEU A 13 -14.87 3.29 19.32
CA LEU A 13 -14.83 3.30 17.86
C LEU A 13 -16.20 3.74 17.32
N LYS A 14 -16.25 4.91 16.67
CA LYS A 14 -17.47 5.47 16.09
C LYS A 14 -17.29 5.80 14.61
N PHE A 15 -18.18 5.23 13.81
CA PHE A 15 -18.34 5.62 12.41
C PHE A 15 -19.24 6.85 12.34
N ALA A 16 -18.74 7.93 11.75
CA ALA A 16 -19.48 9.17 11.55
C ALA A 16 -20.44 9.04 10.37
N SER A 17 -20.02 8.37 9.30
CA SER A 17 -20.80 8.22 8.07
C SER A 17 -20.36 7.00 7.27
N ALA A 18 -21.23 6.56 6.36
CA ALA A 18 -20.93 5.55 5.35
C ALA A 18 -21.52 5.98 4.00
N PHE A 19 -20.69 6.02 2.97
CA PHE A 19 -21.10 6.41 1.61
C PHE A 19 -20.87 5.27 0.62
N CYS A 20 -21.93 4.82 -0.04
CA CYS A 20 -21.85 3.85 -1.13
C CYS A 20 -21.52 4.58 -2.44
N LEU A 21 -20.45 4.15 -3.09
CA LEU A 21 -20.03 4.62 -4.40
C LEU A 21 -20.77 3.86 -5.51
N GLN A 22 -20.86 4.46 -6.70
CA GLN A 22 -21.51 3.85 -7.87
C GLN A 22 -20.86 2.53 -8.33
N ASN A 23 -19.59 2.31 -7.98
CA ASN A 23 -18.85 1.08 -8.29
C ASN A 23 -19.02 -0.03 -7.23
N GLY A 24 -19.97 0.12 -6.29
CA GLY A 24 -20.21 -0.83 -5.20
C GLY A 24 -19.22 -0.75 -4.05
N GLY A 25 -18.26 0.19 -4.08
CA GLY A 25 -17.39 0.47 -2.94
C GLY A 25 -18.13 1.22 -1.82
N VAL A 26 -17.67 1.06 -0.58
CA VAL A 26 -18.19 1.80 0.58
C VAL A 26 -17.05 2.58 1.22
N ILE A 27 -17.26 3.87 1.48
CA ILE A 27 -16.36 4.72 2.24
C ILE A 27 -16.94 4.87 3.65
N TYR A 28 -16.17 4.45 4.66
CA TYR A 28 -16.48 4.69 6.06
C TYR A 28 -15.66 5.87 6.57
N GLU A 29 -16.34 6.82 7.22
CA GLU A 29 -15.69 7.90 7.94
C GLU A 29 -15.72 7.58 9.43
N VAL A 30 -14.58 7.73 10.11
CA VAL A 30 -14.46 7.55 11.56
C VAL A 30 -14.11 8.87 12.21
N THR A 31 -14.60 9.09 13.43
CA THR A 31 -14.50 10.38 14.10
C THR A 31 -13.09 10.69 14.60
N LYS A 32 -12.25 9.68 14.85
CA LYS A 32 -10.89 9.83 15.36
C LYS A 32 -9.88 9.24 14.38
N ALA A 33 -8.72 9.88 14.27
CA ALA A 33 -7.63 9.37 13.45
C ALA A 33 -7.11 8.01 13.98
N ASP A 34 -6.97 7.86 15.30
CA ASP A 34 -6.47 6.63 15.93
C ASP A 34 -7.35 5.41 15.60
N ASP A 35 -8.67 5.61 15.54
CA ASP A 35 -9.65 4.60 15.14
C ASP A 35 -9.42 4.16 13.67
N ALA A 36 -9.12 5.12 12.78
CA ALA A 36 -8.77 4.83 11.39
C ALA A 36 -7.44 4.06 11.29
N HIS A 37 -6.46 4.43 12.11
CA HIS A 37 -5.16 3.75 12.17
C HIS A 37 -5.30 2.33 12.71
N TRP A 38 -6.14 2.10 13.72
CA TRP A 38 -6.44 0.77 14.24
C TRP A 38 -7.10 -0.11 13.16
N LEU A 39 -8.10 0.41 12.44
CA LEU A 39 -8.76 -0.30 11.33
C LEU A 39 -7.81 -0.64 10.16
N ARG A 40 -6.62 -0.03 10.08
CA ARG A 40 -5.62 -0.36 9.06
C ARG A 40 -4.74 -1.56 9.43
N LYS A 41 -4.74 -2.01 10.69
CA LYS A 41 -3.97 -3.18 11.11
C LYS A 41 -4.56 -4.45 10.50
N ASP A 42 -3.73 -5.37 10.01
CA ASP A 42 -4.16 -6.58 9.30
C ASP A 42 -5.20 -7.40 10.09
N ALA A 43 -4.99 -7.59 11.40
CA ALA A 43 -5.91 -8.33 12.25
C ALA A 43 -7.26 -7.59 12.44
N ALA A 44 -7.26 -6.26 12.53
CA ALA A 44 -8.49 -5.47 12.63
C ALA A 44 -9.24 -5.46 11.29
N GLN A 45 -8.53 -5.35 10.17
CA GLN A 45 -9.11 -5.48 8.82
C GLN A 45 -9.78 -6.83 8.63
N LYS A 46 -9.09 -7.92 9.01
CA LYS A 46 -9.63 -9.27 8.90
C LYS A 46 -10.90 -9.43 9.73
N ALA A 47 -10.85 -9.05 11.01
CA ALA A 47 -12.03 -9.11 11.89
C ALA A 47 -13.18 -8.24 11.37
N PHE A 48 -12.89 -7.06 10.81
CA PHE A 48 -13.90 -6.22 10.20
C PHE A 48 -14.51 -6.88 8.95
N LEU A 49 -13.68 -7.43 8.06
CA LEU A 49 -14.11 -8.09 6.82
C LEU A 49 -14.85 -9.40 7.05
N ASP A 50 -14.58 -10.13 8.13
CA ASP A 50 -15.31 -11.36 8.52
C ASP A 50 -16.81 -11.09 8.74
N ASN A 51 -17.19 -9.84 9.02
CA ASN A 51 -18.60 -9.42 9.13
C ASN A 51 -19.26 -9.14 7.78
N PHE A 52 -18.49 -9.11 6.69
CA PHE A 52 -18.97 -8.98 5.33
C PHE A 52 -18.90 -10.36 4.66
N GLY A 53 -19.83 -10.68 3.76
CA GLY A 53 -20.02 -12.03 3.18
C GLY A 53 -18.91 -12.53 2.24
N GLY A 54 -17.64 -12.40 2.63
CA GLY A 54 -16.45 -12.98 2.00
C GLY A 54 -15.93 -12.27 0.75
N GLN A 55 -16.68 -11.32 0.18
CA GLN A 55 -16.29 -10.61 -1.05
C GLN A 55 -15.84 -9.16 -0.81
N ALA A 56 -15.99 -8.64 0.40
CA ALA A 56 -15.53 -7.30 0.72
C ALA A 56 -14.00 -7.30 0.88
N VAL A 57 -13.36 -6.25 0.36
CA VAL A 57 -11.93 -6.03 0.49
C VAL A 57 -11.72 -4.59 0.93
N ILE A 58 -10.97 -4.39 2.02
CA ILE A 58 -10.52 -3.06 2.41
C ILE A 58 -9.40 -2.65 1.44
N LYS A 59 -9.61 -1.55 0.71
CA LYS A 59 -8.58 -1.00 -0.17
C LYS A 59 -7.60 -0.16 0.63
N SER A 60 -6.41 -0.68 0.85
CA SER A 60 -5.28 0.09 1.36
C SER A 60 -4.92 1.20 0.36
N ARG A 61 -4.62 2.41 0.87
CA ARG A 61 -4.15 3.50 0.01
C ARG A 61 -2.78 3.13 -0.57
N ALA A 62 -2.70 3.23 -1.89
CA ALA A 62 -1.48 3.05 -2.65
C ALA A 62 -0.98 4.42 -3.11
N TYR A 63 0.28 4.73 -2.82
CA TYR A 63 0.93 5.98 -3.20
C TYR A 63 1.88 5.73 -4.35
N ASN A 64 1.57 6.30 -5.51
CA ASN A 64 2.40 6.11 -6.71
C ASN A 64 3.46 7.21 -6.79
N MET A 65 4.72 6.81 -6.93
CA MET A 65 5.88 7.69 -7.10
C MET A 65 6.60 7.38 -8.41
N ILE A 66 7.13 8.41 -9.06
CA ILE A 66 7.98 8.26 -10.25
C ILE A 66 9.44 8.40 -9.81
N VAL A 67 10.17 7.29 -9.88
CA VAL A 67 11.62 7.31 -9.70
C VAL A 67 12.29 7.48 -11.05
N LYS A 68 13.16 8.49 -11.15
CA LYS A 68 13.87 8.84 -12.38
C LYS A 68 15.25 8.22 -12.39
N TYR A 69 15.75 7.92 -13.59
CA TYR A 69 17.12 7.49 -13.84
C TYR A 69 17.56 6.19 -13.14
N LEU A 70 16.66 5.21 -13.02
CA LEU A 70 17.05 3.88 -12.55
C LEU A 70 17.82 3.12 -13.63
N PRO A 71 18.95 2.46 -13.30
CA PRO A 71 19.68 1.62 -14.24
C PRO A 71 18.79 0.51 -14.81
N ILE A 72 18.91 0.21 -16.11
CA ILE A 72 18.13 -0.87 -16.74
C ILE A 72 18.45 -2.27 -16.19
N SER A 73 19.55 -2.43 -15.45
CA SER A 73 19.89 -3.65 -14.72
C SER A 73 19.00 -3.90 -13.50
N PHE A 74 18.29 -2.87 -13.02
CA PHE A 74 17.29 -3.03 -11.97
C PHE A 74 16.07 -3.79 -12.51
N ASN A 75 15.64 -4.85 -11.84
CA ASN A 75 14.42 -5.55 -12.22
C ASN A 75 13.27 -5.18 -11.27
N PRO A 76 12.30 -4.34 -11.70
CA PRO A 76 11.18 -3.93 -10.85
C PRO A 76 10.19 -5.08 -10.55
N ALA A 77 10.29 -6.22 -11.23
CA ALA A 77 9.47 -7.40 -10.96
C ALA A 77 10.14 -8.41 -10.02
N ASP A 78 11.41 -8.18 -9.65
CA ASP A 78 12.17 -9.07 -8.77
C ASP A 78 12.15 -8.56 -7.33
N ALA A 79 11.63 -9.38 -6.42
CA ALA A 79 11.53 -9.04 -5.00
C ALA A 79 12.90 -8.75 -4.38
N ALA A 80 13.95 -9.47 -4.74
CA ALA A 80 15.29 -9.24 -4.19
C ALA A 80 15.82 -7.85 -4.57
N HIS A 81 15.57 -7.42 -5.80
CA HIS A 81 15.93 -6.08 -6.25
C HIS A 81 15.12 -4.99 -5.53
N LEU A 82 13.85 -5.25 -5.19
CA LEU A 82 13.03 -4.32 -4.40
C LEU A 82 13.55 -4.20 -2.97
N GLU A 83 13.86 -5.31 -2.31
CA GLU A 83 14.44 -5.34 -0.96
C GLU A 83 15.79 -4.61 -0.91
N ASP A 84 16.64 -4.82 -1.92
CA ASP A 84 17.92 -4.11 -2.03
C ASP A 84 17.71 -2.59 -2.22
N ALA A 85 16.70 -2.19 -3.00
CA ALA A 85 16.36 -0.77 -3.21
C ALA A 85 15.79 -0.11 -1.95
N GLU A 86 14.96 -0.83 -1.19
CA GLU A 86 14.47 -0.40 0.13
C GLU A 86 15.64 -0.18 1.08
N ARG A 87 16.53 -1.17 1.21
CA ARG A 87 17.72 -1.08 2.05
C ARG A 87 18.65 0.05 1.65
N PHE A 88 18.86 0.27 0.35
CA PHE A 88 19.71 1.36 -0.14
C PHE A 88 19.12 2.75 0.14
N SER A 89 17.79 2.82 0.25
CA SER A 89 17.05 4.07 0.44
C SER A 89 16.59 4.27 1.89
N ASP A 90 17.15 3.49 2.83
CA ASP A 90 16.78 3.46 4.26
C ASP A 90 15.26 3.33 4.50
N LEU A 91 14.60 2.53 3.68
CA LEU A 91 13.17 2.23 3.81
C LEU A 91 12.97 0.94 4.61
N ASP A 92 11.88 0.91 5.37
CA ASP A 92 11.46 -0.31 6.05
C ASP A 92 11.14 -1.42 5.01
N PRO A 93 11.51 -2.68 5.29
CA PRO A 93 11.22 -3.80 4.40
C PRO A 93 9.74 -3.92 4.04
N GLY A 94 9.44 -4.11 2.76
CA GLY A 94 8.08 -4.26 2.24
C GLY A 94 7.30 -2.95 2.14
N THR A 95 7.96 -1.79 2.22
CA THR A 95 7.38 -0.48 1.93
C THR A 95 6.93 -0.39 0.46
N ILE A 96 7.78 -0.86 -0.45
CA ILE A 96 7.51 -0.92 -1.89
C ILE A 96 6.59 -2.11 -2.14
N LYS A 97 5.31 -1.83 -2.41
CA LYS A 97 4.29 -2.86 -2.69
C LYS A 97 4.34 -3.34 -4.13
N GLN A 98 4.74 -2.47 -5.05
CA GLN A 98 4.87 -2.81 -6.46
C GLN A 98 5.85 -1.85 -7.13
N ALA A 99 6.58 -2.34 -8.14
CA ALA A 99 7.34 -1.50 -9.04
C ALA A 99 7.06 -1.92 -10.49
N ARG A 100 7.08 -0.96 -11.41
CA ARG A 100 7.05 -1.25 -12.85
C ARG A 100 7.73 -0.17 -13.66
N TRP A 101 8.34 -0.53 -14.77
CA TRP A 101 8.79 0.45 -15.75
C TRP A 101 7.62 1.26 -16.31
N ILE A 102 7.79 2.58 -16.44
CA ILE A 102 6.80 3.44 -17.09
C ILE A 102 6.73 3.13 -18.59
N LYS A 103 7.89 2.91 -19.22
CA LYS A 103 7.98 2.44 -20.60
C LYS A 103 8.27 0.93 -20.60
N PRO A 104 7.46 0.10 -21.29
CA PRO A 104 7.73 -1.33 -21.43
C PRO A 104 9.15 -1.56 -21.97
N GLN A 105 9.84 -2.59 -21.47
CA GLN A 105 11.22 -2.88 -21.87
C GLN A 105 11.38 -3.06 -23.40
N GLY A 106 10.39 -3.66 -24.07
CA GLY A 106 10.39 -3.80 -25.54
C GLY A 106 10.26 -2.48 -26.33
N ARG A 107 10.07 -1.34 -25.66
CA ARG A 107 10.03 0.00 -26.27
C ARG A 107 11.17 0.90 -25.79
N GLN A 108 12.15 0.34 -25.07
CA GLN A 108 13.36 1.06 -24.64
C GLN A 108 14.39 1.04 -25.78
N SER A 109 15.12 2.14 -25.96
CA SER A 109 16.15 2.21 -27.01
C SER A 109 17.30 1.26 -26.64
N CYS A 110 17.93 0.62 -27.63
CA CYS A 110 19.05 -0.29 -27.42
C CYS A 110 20.26 0.36 -26.71
N ASN A 111 20.37 1.69 -26.75
CA ASN A 111 21.44 2.47 -26.10
C ASN A 111 20.98 3.13 -24.79
N GLN A 112 19.79 2.80 -24.28
CA GLN A 112 19.26 3.42 -23.08
C GLN A 112 19.82 2.73 -21.83
N HIS A 113 20.65 3.45 -21.06
CA HIS A 113 21.23 2.93 -19.80
C HIS A 113 20.33 3.14 -18.57
N TYR A 114 19.40 4.09 -18.66
CA TYR A 114 18.54 4.50 -17.54
C TYR A 114 17.08 4.60 -17.96
N ALA A 115 16.16 4.19 -17.10
CA ALA A 115 14.72 4.28 -17.31
C ALA A 115 13.98 4.81 -16.07
N HIS A 116 12.69 5.04 -16.20
CA HIS A 116 11.84 5.58 -15.14
C HIS A 116 10.92 4.47 -14.61
N VAL A 117 10.84 4.34 -13.30
CA VAL A 117 10.01 3.36 -12.61
C VAL A 117 8.84 4.08 -11.96
N LEU A 118 7.67 3.48 -12.05
CA LEU A 118 6.55 3.79 -11.18
C LEU A 118 6.63 2.84 -9.97
N LEU A 119 6.89 3.40 -8.79
CA LEU A 119 6.81 2.68 -7.52
C LEU A 119 5.44 2.90 -6.89
N THR A 120 4.90 1.88 -6.26
CA THR A 120 3.67 1.93 -5.48
C THR A 120 4.00 1.62 -4.04
N LEU A 121 3.84 2.60 -3.16
CA LEU A 121 4.12 2.50 -1.73
C LEU A 121 2.82 2.30 -0.94
N GLY A 122 2.90 1.60 0.19
CA GLY A 122 1.76 1.39 1.09
C GLY A 122 1.54 2.49 2.13
N ASN A 123 2.49 3.42 2.26
CA ASN A 123 2.48 4.47 3.29
C ASN A 123 2.69 5.87 2.68
N ALA A 124 1.89 6.84 3.14
CA ALA A 124 1.98 8.24 2.76
C ALA A 124 3.24 8.91 3.31
N ASP A 125 3.59 8.58 4.56
CA ASP A 125 4.71 9.22 5.26
C ASP A 125 6.02 8.84 4.59
N THR A 126 6.17 7.57 4.21
CA THR A 126 7.32 7.11 3.45
C THR A 126 7.37 7.71 2.04
N ALA A 127 6.21 7.89 1.39
CA ALA A 127 6.17 8.57 0.10
C ALA A 127 6.66 10.02 0.19
N ASN A 128 6.44 10.69 1.31
CA ASN A 128 6.91 12.06 1.52
C ASN A 128 8.40 12.13 1.88
N ILE A 129 8.98 11.11 2.51
CA ILE A 129 10.42 11.06 2.83
C ILE A 129 11.28 10.86 1.57
N VAL A 130 10.75 10.17 0.56
CA VAL A 130 11.49 9.82 -0.68
C VAL A 130 11.47 10.95 -1.72
N ILE A 131 10.67 12.01 -1.54
CA ILE A 131 10.64 13.22 -2.39
C ILE A 131 11.72 14.20 -1.93
#